data_AF-A0A958X3G9-F1
#
_entry.id   AF-A0A958X3G9-F1
#
_cell.length_a   1.000
_cell.length_b   1.000
_cell.length_c   1.000
_cell.angle_alpha   90.00
_cell.angle_beta   90.00
_cell.angle_gamma   90.00
#
_symmetry.space_group_name_H-M   'P 1'
#
loop_
_entity.id
_entity.type
_entity.pdbx_description
1 polymer ?
#
loop_
_entity_poly.entity_id
_entity_poly.type
_entity_poly.pdbx_seq_one_letter_code
_entity_poly.pdbx_strand_id
1 'polypeptide(L)'
;MSSNNKYVCIHGHFYQPPRENAWLESVERQESARPFHDWNARINFECYAPNAAARILDEEGWIVKIRNNYNRISYNFGPTLLSWLEDNDPDAYALLLKADKQSIERYGGHGSALAQVHSHLIMPLANYRDKVTQVLWGIRDFESRFQRYPEGIWLAETAVDTETLEVLASHGIQYTILAPRQAKAVKPFSETAGKSAGTWKAVGSDTLDTRHPYWCILPSGRRIALFFYHGEIAQEVAFKGLLNSGKALSN
;
A
#
# COMPACT_ATOMS: atom_id res chain seq x y z
N MET A 1 -11.91 -26.24 20.51
CA MET A 1 -12.17 -25.73 19.15
C MET A 1 -11.25 -24.54 18.94
N SER A 2 -10.22 -24.66 18.10
CA SER A 2 -9.39 -23.52 17.71
C SER A 2 -10.31 -22.47 17.09
N SER A 3 -10.47 -21.31 17.72
CA SER A 3 -11.21 -20.20 17.11
C SER A 3 -10.53 -19.86 15.79
N ASN A 4 -11.22 -20.10 14.68
CA ASN A 4 -10.69 -19.79 13.36
C ASN A 4 -10.71 -18.26 13.21
N ASN A 5 -9.62 -17.61 13.59
CA ASN A 5 -9.52 -16.16 13.50
C ASN A 5 -9.66 -15.76 12.04
N LYS A 6 -10.63 -14.89 11.74
CA LYS A 6 -10.80 -14.28 10.43
C LYS A 6 -9.98 -12.99 10.41
N TYR A 7 -9.22 -12.78 9.34
CA TYR A 7 -8.43 -11.58 9.13
C TYR A 7 -8.96 -10.82 7.92
N VAL A 8 -8.92 -9.49 8.00
CA VAL A 8 -9.19 -8.59 6.88
C VAL A 8 -8.07 -7.55 6.84
N CYS A 9 -7.53 -7.30 5.66
CA CYS A 9 -6.55 -6.26 5.42
C CYS A 9 -7.03 -5.40 4.25
N ILE A 10 -7.19 -4.11 4.49
CA ILE A 10 -7.44 -3.12 3.45
C ILE A 10 -6.10 -2.45 3.18
N HIS A 11 -5.73 -2.30 1.91
CA HIS A 11 -4.56 -1.53 1.50
C HIS A 11 -5.01 -0.25 0.81
N GLY A 12 -4.60 0.91 1.32
CA GLY A 12 -4.82 2.20 0.69
C GLY A 12 -3.58 2.69 -0.05
N HIS A 13 -3.67 2.81 -1.37
CA HIS A 13 -2.63 3.40 -2.21
C HIS A 13 -2.92 4.90 -2.45
N PHE A 14 -2.09 5.79 -1.91
CA PHE A 14 -2.28 7.24 -1.99
C PHE A 14 -1.13 7.89 -2.78
N TYR A 15 -1.45 8.44 -3.94
CA TYR A 15 -0.47 9.10 -4.81
C TYR A 15 -1.08 10.28 -5.57
N GLN A 16 -0.28 11.31 -5.74
CA GLN A 16 -0.49 12.38 -6.73
C GLN A 16 0.81 12.53 -7.50
N PRO A 17 0.77 12.65 -8.84
CA PRO A 17 1.95 13.02 -9.60
C PRO A 17 2.47 14.39 -9.14
N PRO A 18 3.78 14.68 -9.26
CA PRO A 18 4.29 16.03 -9.10
C PRO A 18 3.47 17.02 -9.93
N ARG A 19 3.01 18.09 -9.28
CA ARG A 19 2.17 19.15 -9.87
C ARG A 19 2.84 20.52 -9.78
N GLU A 20 3.99 20.57 -9.13
CA GLU A 20 4.79 21.77 -8.93
C GLU A 20 5.33 22.26 -10.27
N ASN A 21 5.31 23.57 -10.45
CA ASN A 21 6.02 24.19 -11.54
C ASN A 21 7.53 24.08 -11.27
N ALA A 22 8.29 23.48 -12.19
CA ALA A 22 9.72 23.20 -12.01
C ALA A 22 10.59 24.45 -11.75
N TRP A 23 10.09 25.66 -12.06
CA TRP A 23 10.79 26.92 -11.81
C TRP A 23 10.35 27.61 -10.52
N LEU A 24 9.11 27.39 -10.10
CA LEU A 24 8.54 28.06 -8.92
C LEU A 24 8.58 27.17 -7.68
N GLU A 25 8.79 25.87 -7.87
CA GLU A 25 8.73 24.84 -6.82
C GLU A 25 7.41 24.87 -6.04
N SER A 26 6.35 25.36 -6.69
CA SER A 26 5.01 25.51 -6.13
C SER A 26 3.96 24.99 -7.10
N VAL A 27 2.89 24.40 -6.58
CA VAL A 27 1.72 24.02 -7.38
C VAL A 27 0.97 25.30 -7.78
N GLU A 28 0.67 25.47 -9.06
CA GLU A 28 -0.14 26.59 -9.54
C GLU A 28 -1.63 26.35 -9.26
N ARG A 29 -2.42 27.42 -9.19
CA ARG A 29 -3.86 27.33 -8.95
C ARG A 29 -4.56 26.51 -10.04
N GLN A 30 -5.39 25.56 -9.63
CA GLN A 30 -6.15 24.69 -10.54
C GLN A 30 -7.65 24.92 -10.39
N GLU A 31 -8.26 25.52 -11.41
CA GLU A 31 -9.67 25.96 -11.37
C GLU A 31 -10.67 24.82 -11.11
N SER A 32 -10.37 23.60 -11.58
CA SER A 32 -11.22 22.42 -11.36
C SER A 32 -11.19 21.88 -9.92
N ALA A 33 -10.27 22.37 -9.09
CA ALA A 33 -10.18 22.00 -7.67
C ALA A 33 -11.01 22.91 -6.75
N ARG A 34 -11.74 23.90 -7.29
CA ARG A 34 -12.51 24.84 -6.47
C ARG A 34 -13.46 24.14 -5.48
N PRO A 35 -13.61 24.68 -4.25
CA PRO A 35 -13.09 25.97 -3.78
C PRO A 35 -11.61 25.96 -3.36
N PHE A 36 -10.91 24.83 -3.44
CA PHE A 36 -9.52 24.69 -3.05
C PHE A 36 -8.58 25.33 -4.08
N HIS A 37 -7.34 25.60 -3.64
CA HIS A 37 -6.29 26.14 -4.48
C HIS A 37 -5.91 25.18 -5.63
N ASP A 38 -5.74 23.90 -5.30
CA ASP A 38 -5.34 22.84 -6.22
C ASP A 38 -5.88 21.47 -5.80
N TRP A 39 -5.67 20.45 -6.65
CA TRP A 39 -6.15 19.10 -6.40
C TRP A 39 -5.50 18.41 -5.20
N ASN A 40 -4.25 18.73 -4.84
CA ASN A 40 -3.63 18.15 -3.64
C ASN A 40 -4.36 18.68 -2.40
N ALA A 41 -4.61 19.98 -2.32
CA ALA A 41 -5.37 20.60 -1.22
C ALA A 41 -6.80 20.03 -1.11
N ARG A 42 -7.50 19.88 -2.24
CA ARG A 42 -8.84 19.30 -2.26
C ARG A 42 -8.87 17.86 -1.76
N ILE A 43 -8.01 17.01 -2.31
CA ILE A 43 -8.02 15.58 -1.98
C ILE A 43 -7.49 15.36 -0.56
N ASN A 44 -6.57 16.19 -0.08
CA ASN A 44 -6.17 16.16 1.32
C ASN A 44 -7.37 16.41 2.25
N PHE A 45 -8.15 17.46 1.97
CA PHE A 45 -9.36 17.79 2.74
C PHE A 45 -10.45 16.70 2.65
N GLU A 46 -10.65 16.13 1.46
CA GLU A 46 -11.72 15.15 1.21
C GLU A 46 -11.34 13.71 1.59
N CYS A 47 -10.05 13.37 1.64
CA CYS A 47 -9.57 11.99 1.75
C CYS A 47 -8.45 11.77 2.76
N TYR A 48 -7.30 12.45 2.61
CA TYR A 48 -6.09 12.10 3.39
C TYR A 48 -6.25 12.47 4.88
N ALA A 49 -6.57 13.73 5.18
CA ALA A 49 -6.80 14.18 6.55
C ALA A 49 -8.03 13.51 7.21
N PRO A 50 -9.17 13.33 6.52
CA PRO A 50 -10.31 12.59 7.08
C PRO A 50 -9.99 11.13 7.43
N ASN A 51 -9.11 10.44 6.69
CA ASN A 51 -8.72 9.08 7.06
C ASN A 51 -7.89 9.04 8.35
N ALA A 52 -7.14 10.09 8.66
CA ALA A 52 -6.43 10.22 9.93
C ALA A 52 -7.37 10.49 11.13
N ALA A 53 -8.60 10.96 10.87
CA ALA A 53 -9.61 11.29 11.87
C ALA A 53 -11.02 10.80 11.45
N ALA A 54 -11.12 9.54 11.02
CA ALA A 54 -12.34 8.93 10.53
C ALA A 54 -13.40 8.83 11.63
N ARG A 55 -14.62 9.29 11.30
CA ARG A 55 -15.77 9.32 12.22
C ARG A 55 -16.54 8.02 12.10
N ILE A 56 -16.77 7.36 13.24
CA ILE A 56 -17.70 6.24 13.36
C ILE A 56 -19.02 6.82 13.84
N LEU A 57 -20.09 6.53 13.10
CA LEU A 57 -21.44 7.01 13.37
C LEU A 57 -22.31 5.90 13.97
N ASP A 58 -23.30 6.25 14.79
CA ASP A 58 -24.40 5.36 15.20
C ASP A 58 -25.52 5.29 14.15
N GLU A 59 -26.64 4.64 14.49
CA GLU A 59 -27.77 4.43 13.58
C GLU A 59 -28.54 5.72 13.30
N GLU A 60 -28.44 6.70 14.20
CA GLU A 60 -29.01 8.04 14.09
C GLU A 60 -28.07 9.06 13.41
N GLY A 61 -26.83 8.66 13.09
CA GLY A 61 -25.84 9.47 12.39
C GLY A 61 -24.95 10.34 13.29
N TRP A 62 -24.99 10.16 14.61
CA TRP A 62 -24.13 10.87 15.55
C TRP A 62 -22.74 10.25 15.64
N ILE A 63 -21.74 11.10 15.84
CA ILE A 63 -20.35 10.65 15.98
C ILE A 63 -20.17 10.00 17.35
N VAL A 64 -20.01 8.68 17.36
CA VAL A 64 -19.69 7.91 18.57
C VAL A 64 -18.19 7.72 18.77
N LYS A 65 -17.39 7.86 17.71
CA LYS A 65 -15.94 7.72 17.80
C LYS A 65 -15.22 8.43 16.67
N ILE A 66 -13.99 8.85 16.95
CA ILE A 66 -13.01 9.26 15.94
C ILE A 66 -11.82 8.31 16.02
N ARG A 67 -11.37 7.81 14.87
CA ARG A 67 -10.26 6.85 14.74
C ARG A 67 -9.35 7.25 13.59
N ASN A 68 -8.06 7.02 13.76
CA ASN A 68 -7.12 7.09 12.65
C ASN A 68 -7.14 5.74 11.91
N ASN A 69 -7.62 5.72 10.67
CA ASN A 69 -7.69 4.50 9.86
C ASN A 69 -6.30 3.93 9.57
N TYR A 70 -5.30 4.79 9.40
CA TYR A 70 -3.93 4.40 9.06
C TYR A 70 -3.28 3.51 10.13
N ASN A 71 -3.72 3.52 11.39
CA ASN A 71 -3.22 2.59 12.42
C ASN A 71 -3.92 1.22 12.43
N ARG A 72 -4.79 0.96 11.44
CA ARG A 72 -5.56 -0.29 11.29
C ARG A 72 -5.53 -0.89 9.89
N ILE A 73 -5.32 -0.08 8.86
CA ILE A 73 -5.18 -0.53 7.48
C ILE A 73 -3.70 -0.62 7.11
N SER A 74 -3.38 -1.37 6.06
CA SER A 74 -2.11 -1.20 5.36
C SER A 74 -2.22 0.02 4.43
N TYR A 75 -1.16 0.78 4.24
CA TYR A 75 -1.18 1.92 3.34
C TYR A 75 0.19 2.27 2.79
N ASN A 76 0.22 2.99 1.66
CA ASN A 76 1.42 3.68 1.21
C ASN A 76 1.04 5.09 0.73
N PHE A 77 1.94 6.05 0.97
CA PHE A 77 1.89 7.36 0.33
C PHE A 77 3.12 7.52 -0.56
N GLY A 78 2.95 8.13 -1.74
CA GLY A 78 4.08 8.47 -2.60
C GLY A 78 4.97 9.54 -1.96
N PRO A 79 6.32 9.48 -2.15
CA PRO A 79 7.25 10.46 -1.58
C PRO A 79 6.91 11.91 -1.92
N THR A 80 6.49 12.17 -3.15
CA THR A 80 6.11 13.52 -3.62
C THR A 80 4.92 14.06 -2.84
N LEU A 81 3.92 13.22 -2.58
CA LEU A 81 2.76 13.58 -1.78
C LEU A 81 3.11 13.73 -0.29
N LEU A 82 4.04 12.92 0.24
CA LEU A 82 4.52 13.07 1.61
C LEU A 82 5.29 14.38 1.83
N SER A 83 6.11 14.81 0.87
CA SER A 83 6.74 16.13 0.91
C SER A 83 5.70 17.25 0.87
N TRP A 84 4.71 17.15 -0.03
CA TRP A 84 3.65 18.16 -0.11
C TRP A 84 2.85 18.25 1.21
N LEU A 85 2.51 17.11 1.83
CA LEU A 85 1.79 17.07 3.10
C LEU A 85 2.61 17.69 4.24
N GLU A 86 3.92 17.42 4.29
CA GLU A 86 4.82 17.97 5.31
C GLU A 86 4.79 19.51 5.33
N ASP A 87 4.76 20.14 4.15
CA ASP A 87 4.76 21.59 4.02
C ASP A 87 3.36 22.21 4.12
N ASN A 88 2.31 21.54 3.60
CA ASN A 88 0.98 22.14 3.40
C ASN A 88 -0.08 21.67 4.40
N ASP A 89 0.10 20.50 5.03
CA ASP A 89 -0.74 19.99 6.12
C ASP A 89 0.09 19.17 7.14
N PRO A 90 0.94 19.86 7.92
CA PRO A 90 1.84 19.20 8.88
C PRO A 90 1.08 18.41 9.96
N ASP A 91 -0.18 18.76 10.24
CA ASP A 91 -1.02 18.04 11.19
C ASP A 91 -1.44 16.67 10.64
N ALA A 92 -1.95 16.61 9.40
CA ALA A 92 -2.28 15.34 8.75
C ALA A 92 -1.03 14.47 8.55
N TYR A 93 0.09 15.08 8.15
CA TYR A 93 1.39 14.41 8.03
C TYR A 93 1.83 13.78 9.35
N ALA A 94 1.81 14.53 10.45
CA ALA A 94 2.20 14.04 11.77
C ALA A 94 1.26 12.91 12.25
N LEU A 95 -0.04 13.01 11.98
CA LEU A 95 -1.00 11.95 12.31
C LEU A 95 -0.73 10.66 11.55
N LEU A 96 -0.29 10.74 10.29
CA LEU A 96 0.09 9.58 9.48
C LEU A 96 1.30 8.86 10.08
N LEU A 97 2.38 9.59 10.37
CA LEU A 97 3.59 9.01 10.99
C LEU A 97 3.28 8.41 12.37
N LYS A 98 2.43 9.08 13.17
CA LYS A 98 1.96 8.57 14.46
C LYS A 98 1.14 7.29 14.30
N ALA A 99 0.34 7.18 13.23
CA ALA A 99 -0.47 6.01 12.95
C ALA A 99 0.41 4.77 12.72
N ASP A 100 1.52 4.93 11.98
CA ASP A 100 2.48 3.85 11.76
C ASP A 100 3.09 3.38 13.09
N LYS A 101 3.57 4.30 13.93
CA LYS A 101 4.12 3.95 15.26
C LYS A 101 3.10 3.19 16.12
N GLN A 102 1.84 3.62 16.12
CA GLN A 102 0.76 2.94 16.85
C GLN A 102 0.43 1.56 16.25
N SER A 103 0.56 1.41 14.93
CA SER A 103 0.32 0.13 14.27
C SER A 103 1.41 -0.90 14.59
N ILE A 104 2.66 -0.47 14.78
CA ILE A 104 3.77 -1.34 15.24
C ILE A 104 3.42 -2.01 16.57
N GLU A 105 2.93 -1.24 17.54
CA GLU A 105 2.48 -1.77 18.84
C GLU A 105 1.30 -2.73 18.67
N ARG A 106 0.37 -2.41 17.76
CA ARG A 106 -0.84 -3.22 17.49
C ARG A 106 -0.52 -4.56 16.83
N TYR A 107 0.41 -4.58 15.89
CA TYR A 107 0.69 -5.73 15.03
C TYR A 107 2.01 -6.42 15.38
N GLY A 108 2.39 -6.38 16.66
CA GLY A 108 3.48 -7.21 17.19
C GLY A 108 4.86 -6.83 16.66
N GLY A 109 5.09 -5.56 16.34
CA GLY A 109 6.35 -5.05 15.80
C GLY A 109 6.27 -4.62 14.33
N HIS A 110 5.17 -4.90 13.63
CA HIS A 110 5.01 -4.60 12.21
C HIS A 110 4.18 -3.32 11.99
N GLY A 111 4.74 -2.36 11.25
CA GLY A 111 4.03 -1.12 10.91
C GLY A 111 3.13 -1.26 9.68
N SER A 112 2.02 -0.53 9.68
CA SER A 112 1.02 -0.49 8.62
C SER A 112 1.51 0.20 7.33
N ALA A 113 2.47 1.12 7.44
CA ALA A 113 2.99 1.86 6.30
C ALA A 113 3.94 1.01 5.46
N LEU A 114 3.75 1.05 4.14
CA LEU A 114 4.66 0.53 3.13
C LEU A 114 5.41 1.69 2.47
N ALA A 115 6.65 1.42 2.06
CA ALA A 115 7.34 2.30 1.14
C ALA A 115 6.74 2.20 -0.27
N GLN A 116 7.11 3.14 -1.13
CA GLN A 116 6.76 3.14 -2.55
C GLN A 116 8.02 3.31 -3.39
N VAL A 117 8.06 2.73 -4.59
CA VAL A 117 9.05 3.17 -5.59
C VAL A 117 8.93 4.68 -5.81
N HIS A 118 10.06 5.37 -5.75
CA HIS A 118 10.09 6.80 -5.41
C HIS A 118 9.22 7.68 -6.33
N SER A 119 9.41 7.56 -7.63
CA SER A 119 8.77 8.40 -8.64
C SER A 119 7.53 7.77 -9.26
N HIS A 120 6.97 6.72 -8.63
CA HIS A 120 5.83 5.96 -9.16
C HIS A 120 6.08 5.43 -10.59
N LEU A 121 7.32 5.02 -10.87
CA LEU A 121 7.72 4.56 -12.19
C LEU A 121 7.21 3.13 -12.46
N ILE A 122 6.78 2.86 -13.70
CA ILE A 122 6.46 1.51 -14.17
C ILE A 122 7.75 0.70 -14.27
N MET A 123 8.10 0.02 -13.18
CA MET A 123 9.40 -0.61 -12.98
C MET A 123 9.82 -1.55 -14.11
N PRO A 124 8.96 -2.39 -14.71
CA PRO A 124 9.36 -3.28 -15.81
C PRO A 124 9.87 -2.55 -17.06
N LEU A 125 9.54 -1.27 -17.25
CA LEU A 125 10.01 -0.46 -18.38
C LEU A 125 11.32 0.30 -18.08
N ALA A 126 11.75 0.31 -16.82
CA ALA A 126 12.99 0.95 -16.40
C ALA A 126 14.19 0.01 -16.64
N ASN A 127 15.36 0.59 -16.89
CA ASN A 127 16.60 -0.19 -16.87
C ASN A 127 16.99 -0.59 -15.44
N TYR A 128 17.90 -1.55 -15.30
CA TYR A 128 18.33 -2.07 -14.00
C TYR A 128 18.81 -0.99 -13.02
N ARG A 129 19.60 -0.01 -13.50
CA ARG A 129 20.12 1.07 -12.66
C ARG A 129 18.99 1.93 -12.10
N ASP A 130 17.99 2.23 -12.92
CA ASP A 130 16.84 3.02 -12.49
C ASP A 130 15.94 2.22 -11.55
N LYS A 131 15.75 0.91 -11.78
CA LYS A 131 15.05 0.03 -10.82
C LYS A 131 15.72 0.08 -9.44
N VAL A 132 17.03 -0.09 -9.39
CA VAL A 132 17.81 0.00 -8.13
C VAL A 132 17.65 1.38 -7.48
N THR A 133 17.75 2.44 -8.28
CA THR A 133 17.62 3.82 -7.78
C THR A 133 16.23 4.07 -7.19
N GLN A 134 15.16 3.67 -7.88
CA GLN A 134 13.78 3.86 -7.44
C GLN A 134 13.47 3.12 -6.13
N VAL A 135 14.02 1.91 -5.96
CA VAL A 135 13.88 1.13 -4.73
C VAL A 135 14.69 1.76 -3.61
N LEU A 136 15.96 2.11 -3.84
CA LEU A 136 16.81 2.71 -2.82
C LEU A 136 16.27 4.06 -2.35
N TRP A 137 15.85 4.93 -3.27
CA TRP A 137 15.27 6.23 -2.92
C TRP A 137 13.95 6.06 -2.16
N GLY A 138 13.10 5.12 -2.57
CA GLY A 138 11.86 4.80 -1.85
C GLY A 138 12.12 4.32 -0.42
N ILE A 139 13.15 3.50 -0.22
CA ILE A 139 13.59 3.06 1.12
C ILE A 139 14.08 4.24 1.94
N ARG A 140 14.93 5.11 1.37
CA ARG A 140 15.54 6.22 2.10
C ARG A 140 14.53 7.30 2.49
N ASP A 141 13.58 7.63 1.61
CA ASP A 141 12.47 8.51 1.95
C ASP A 141 11.60 7.91 3.07
N PHE A 142 11.34 6.61 3.02
CA PHE A 142 10.59 5.94 4.08
C PHE A 142 11.34 5.97 5.41
N GLU A 143 12.62 5.60 5.43
CA GLU A 143 13.44 5.58 6.65
C GLU A 143 13.54 6.97 7.29
N SER A 144 13.74 8.02 6.47
CA SER A 144 13.88 9.40 6.98
C SER A 144 12.60 9.91 7.64
N ARG A 145 11.42 9.46 7.19
CA ARG A 145 10.12 9.91 7.72
C ARG A 145 9.61 9.02 8.85
N PHE A 146 9.55 7.71 8.61
CA PHE A 146 8.94 6.73 9.52
C PHE A 146 9.92 6.19 10.56
N GLN A 147 11.23 6.47 10.42
CA GLN A 147 12.26 6.10 11.40
C GLN A 147 12.37 4.57 11.62
N ARG A 148 12.10 3.79 10.57
CA ARG A 148 12.30 2.34 10.53
C ARG A 148 12.50 1.87 9.08
N TYR A 149 13.02 0.67 8.92
CA TYR A 149 13.12 0.04 7.60
C TYR A 149 11.73 -0.38 7.07
N PRO A 150 11.41 -0.18 5.78
CA PRO A 150 10.17 -0.69 5.21
C PRO A 150 10.25 -2.20 4.97
N GLU A 151 9.24 -2.94 5.43
CA GLU A 151 9.14 -4.38 5.18
C GLU A 151 8.56 -4.69 3.80
N GLY A 152 7.73 -3.80 3.26
CA GLY A 152 7.10 -3.92 1.96
C GLY A 152 7.23 -2.65 1.11
N ILE A 153 7.22 -2.84 -0.21
CA ILE A 153 7.17 -1.75 -1.19
C ILE A 153 5.96 -1.93 -2.12
N TRP A 154 5.19 -0.85 -2.27
CA TRP A 154 4.20 -0.70 -3.34
C TRP A 154 4.90 -0.40 -4.67
N LEU A 155 4.63 -1.25 -5.67
CA LEU A 155 5.06 -1.05 -7.05
C LEU A 155 3.97 -0.28 -7.81
N ALA A 156 4.37 0.76 -8.56
CA ALA A 156 3.44 1.56 -9.34
C ALA A 156 2.56 0.68 -10.24
N GLU A 157 1.24 0.84 -10.15
CA GLU A 157 0.25 0.04 -10.88
C GLU A 157 0.38 -1.47 -10.69
N THR A 158 0.97 -1.93 -9.58
CA THR A 158 1.37 -3.34 -9.35
C THR A 158 2.29 -3.89 -10.45
N ALA A 159 2.90 -3.04 -11.27
CA ALA A 159 3.70 -3.44 -12.41
C ALA A 159 5.01 -4.08 -11.95
N VAL A 160 5.23 -5.32 -12.36
CA VAL A 160 6.36 -6.13 -11.87
C VAL A 160 6.89 -7.07 -12.95
N ASP A 161 8.19 -7.31 -12.89
CA ASP A 161 8.91 -8.39 -13.57
C ASP A 161 9.88 -9.05 -12.60
N THR A 162 10.50 -10.16 -13.02
CA THR A 162 11.44 -10.90 -12.17
C THR A 162 12.63 -10.04 -11.72
N GLU A 163 13.15 -9.17 -12.60
CA GLU A 163 14.26 -8.27 -12.26
C GLU A 163 13.86 -7.26 -11.18
N THR A 164 12.63 -6.74 -11.22
CA THR A 164 12.09 -5.85 -10.17
C THR A 164 12.01 -6.57 -8.83
N LEU A 165 11.46 -7.79 -8.79
CA LEU A 165 11.40 -8.58 -7.55
C LEU A 165 12.79 -8.93 -7.02
N GLU A 166 13.74 -9.20 -7.91
CA GLU A 166 15.15 -9.41 -7.57
C GLU A 166 15.76 -8.17 -6.93
N VAL A 167 15.48 -6.96 -7.45
CA VAL A 167 15.95 -5.71 -6.84
C VAL A 167 15.31 -5.49 -5.47
N LEU A 168 14.00 -5.73 -5.31
CA LEU A 168 13.34 -5.61 -4.01
C LEU A 168 13.98 -6.55 -2.97
N ALA A 169 14.10 -7.83 -3.31
CA ALA A 169 14.64 -8.84 -2.41
C ALA A 169 16.13 -8.63 -2.10
N SER A 170 16.92 -8.08 -3.03
CA SER A 170 18.34 -7.79 -2.77
C SER A 170 18.54 -6.62 -1.80
N HIS A 171 17.54 -5.74 -1.71
CA HIS A 171 17.48 -4.64 -0.74
C HIS A 171 16.63 -5.01 0.49
N GLY A 172 16.50 -6.30 0.82
CA GLY A 172 15.87 -6.74 2.06
C GLY A 172 14.36 -6.47 2.18
N ILE A 173 13.69 -6.10 1.10
CA ILE A 173 12.22 -5.97 1.08
C ILE A 173 11.61 -7.37 1.16
N GLN A 174 10.69 -7.54 2.09
CA GLN A 174 10.13 -8.84 2.44
C GLN A 174 8.89 -9.18 1.61
N TYR A 175 8.10 -8.18 1.22
CA TYR A 175 6.88 -8.40 0.45
C TYR A 175 6.47 -7.26 -0.48
N THR A 176 5.58 -7.58 -1.41
CA THR A 176 4.85 -6.61 -2.24
C THR A 176 3.43 -7.09 -2.50
N ILE A 177 2.57 -6.23 -3.05
CA ILE A 177 1.15 -6.49 -3.32
C ILE A 177 0.93 -6.49 -4.84
N LEU A 178 0.25 -7.51 -5.34
CA LEU A 178 0.02 -7.74 -6.77
C LEU A 178 -1.47 -8.00 -7.08
N ALA A 179 -1.82 -7.89 -8.36
CA ALA A 179 -3.11 -8.29 -8.89
C ALA A 179 -3.18 -9.81 -9.12
N PRO A 180 -4.32 -10.48 -8.81
CA PRO A 180 -4.46 -11.92 -9.00
C PRO A 180 -4.13 -12.42 -10.41
N ARG A 181 -4.43 -11.62 -11.43
CA ARG A 181 -4.12 -11.90 -12.85
C ARG A 181 -2.63 -12.07 -13.14
N GLN A 182 -1.75 -11.62 -12.25
CA GLN A 182 -0.29 -11.72 -12.39
C GLN A 182 0.23 -13.10 -11.96
N ALA A 183 -0.58 -13.94 -11.31
CA ALA A 183 -0.22 -15.31 -10.99
C ALA A 183 -0.68 -16.26 -12.12
N LYS A 184 0.26 -17.03 -12.69
CA LYS A 184 -0.04 -18.06 -13.70
C LYS A 184 -0.29 -19.43 -13.09
N ALA A 185 0.47 -19.78 -12.05
CA ALA A 185 0.37 -21.06 -11.37
C ALA A 185 0.89 -20.95 -9.95
N VAL A 186 0.39 -21.82 -9.06
CA VAL A 186 0.86 -21.96 -7.68
C VAL A 186 1.13 -23.42 -7.36
N LYS A 187 1.97 -23.70 -6.37
CA LYS A 187 2.17 -25.05 -5.83
C LYS A 187 2.41 -25.00 -4.32
N PRO A 188 2.14 -26.09 -3.59
CA PRO A 188 2.40 -26.16 -2.16
C PRO A 188 3.87 -25.85 -1.82
N PHE A 189 4.06 -25.12 -0.73
CA PHE A 189 5.37 -24.84 -0.17
C PHE A 189 5.51 -25.53 1.18
N SER A 190 6.58 -26.31 1.36
CA SER A 190 6.94 -26.87 2.66
C SER A 190 7.97 -25.96 3.32
N GLU A 191 7.56 -25.28 4.40
CA GLU A 191 8.47 -24.44 5.17
C GLU A 191 9.59 -25.26 5.81
N THR A 192 9.28 -26.45 6.32
CA THR A 192 10.24 -27.37 6.96
C THR A 192 11.30 -27.87 5.98
N ALA A 193 10.94 -28.12 4.72
CA ALA A 193 11.89 -28.54 3.69
C ALA A 193 12.55 -27.38 2.94
N GLY A 194 12.10 -26.14 3.15
CA GLY A 194 12.53 -24.94 2.41
C GLY A 194 12.32 -25.05 0.89
N LYS A 195 11.45 -25.96 0.44
CA LYS A 195 11.28 -26.31 -0.97
C LYS A 195 9.80 -26.42 -1.31
N SER A 196 9.47 -25.98 -2.51
CA SER A 196 8.14 -26.21 -3.07
C SER A 196 7.95 -27.67 -3.42
N ALA A 197 6.92 -28.30 -2.87
CA ALA A 197 6.58 -29.70 -3.09
C ALA A 197 5.29 -29.82 -3.92
N GLY A 198 5.21 -30.85 -4.75
CA GLY A 198 4.02 -31.11 -5.57
C GLY A 198 4.01 -30.44 -6.95
N THR A 199 2.87 -30.55 -7.62
CA THR A 199 2.67 -30.11 -8.99
C THR A 199 2.17 -28.66 -9.06
N TRP A 200 2.57 -27.95 -10.12
CA TRP A 200 2.02 -26.64 -10.41
C TRP A 200 0.54 -26.75 -10.79
N LYS A 201 -0.30 -25.97 -10.13
CA LYS A 201 -1.71 -25.78 -10.46
C LYS A 201 -1.86 -24.42 -11.13
N ALA A 202 -2.37 -24.42 -12.36
CA ALA A 202 -2.71 -23.18 -13.06
C ALA A 202 -3.78 -22.41 -12.27
N VAL A 203 -3.61 -21.09 -12.23
CA VAL A 203 -4.55 -20.14 -11.60
C VAL A 203 -4.70 -18.94 -12.52
N GLY A 204 -5.71 -18.13 -12.23
CA GLY A 204 -5.95 -16.84 -12.85
C GLY A 204 -6.71 -15.94 -11.88
N SER A 205 -7.26 -14.83 -12.40
CA SER A 205 -7.90 -13.79 -11.59
C SER A 205 -8.93 -14.31 -10.59
N ASP A 206 -9.77 -15.26 -11.01
CA ASP A 206 -10.93 -15.73 -10.24
C ASP A 206 -10.65 -17.02 -9.46
N THR A 207 -9.49 -17.64 -9.66
CA THR A 207 -9.15 -18.97 -9.09
C THR A 207 -7.98 -18.94 -8.12
N LEU A 208 -7.24 -17.83 -8.06
CA LEU A 208 -6.21 -17.62 -7.06
C LEU A 208 -6.84 -17.33 -5.69
N ASP A 209 -6.41 -18.05 -4.65
CA ASP A 209 -6.87 -17.81 -3.28
C ASP A 209 -6.12 -16.61 -2.67
N THR A 210 -6.75 -15.45 -2.69
CA THR A 210 -6.18 -14.18 -2.20
C THR A 210 -6.13 -14.04 -0.68
N ARG A 211 -6.58 -15.06 0.07
CA ARG A 211 -6.64 -15.03 1.55
C ARG A 211 -5.33 -15.41 2.23
N HIS A 212 -4.31 -15.79 1.47
CA HIS A 212 -3.01 -16.19 1.98
C HIS A 212 -1.88 -15.60 1.14
N PRO A 213 -0.71 -15.30 1.73
CA PRO A 213 0.47 -14.91 0.97
C PRO A 213 1.07 -16.09 0.20
N TYR A 214 1.84 -15.77 -0.84
CA TYR A 214 2.59 -16.74 -1.64
C TYR A 214 4.08 -16.41 -1.65
N TRP A 215 4.93 -17.42 -1.47
CA TRP A 215 6.36 -17.26 -1.69
C TRP A 215 6.69 -17.25 -3.19
N CYS A 216 7.35 -16.20 -3.66
CA CYS A 216 8.03 -16.18 -4.95
C CYS A 216 9.50 -16.53 -4.75
N ILE A 217 9.95 -17.66 -5.31
CA ILE A 217 11.36 -18.05 -5.31
C ILE A 217 12.00 -17.48 -6.58
N LEU A 218 12.99 -16.62 -6.39
CA LEU A 218 13.63 -15.84 -7.45
C LEU A 218 14.84 -16.60 -8.03
N PRO A 219 15.28 -16.28 -9.27
CA PRO A 219 16.45 -16.91 -9.90
C PRO A 219 17.72 -16.92 -9.04
N SER A 220 17.94 -15.88 -8.23
CA SER A 220 19.08 -15.78 -7.30
C SER A 220 19.00 -16.72 -6.10
N GLY A 221 17.88 -17.43 -5.91
CA GLY A 221 17.59 -18.24 -4.72
C GLY A 221 16.99 -17.44 -3.56
N ARG A 222 16.94 -16.10 -3.65
CA ARG A 222 16.17 -15.27 -2.72
C ARG A 222 14.68 -15.54 -2.86
N ARG A 223 13.92 -15.16 -1.84
CA ARG A 223 12.45 -15.24 -1.87
C ARG A 223 11.82 -13.94 -1.41
N ILE A 224 10.64 -13.65 -1.93
CA ILE A 224 9.81 -12.51 -1.54
C ILE A 224 8.37 -12.98 -1.38
N ALA A 225 7.65 -12.48 -0.38
CA ALA A 225 6.24 -12.78 -0.20
C ALA A 225 5.39 -11.89 -1.14
N LEU A 226 4.42 -12.51 -1.81
CA LEU A 226 3.46 -11.84 -2.68
C LEU A 226 2.08 -11.95 -2.04
N PHE A 227 1.48 -10.80 -1.74
CA PHE A 227 0.08 -10.72 -1.39
C PHE A 227 -0.71 -10.34 -2.62
N PHE A 228 -1.89 -10.94 -2.81
CA PHE A 228 -2.77 -10.62 -3.92
C PHE A 228 -4.04 -9.97 -3.40
N TYR A 229 -4.41 -8.81 -3.94
CA TYR A 229 -5.66 -8.16 -3.53
C TYR A 229 -6.89 -8.90 -4.10
N HIS A 230 -8.03 -8.82 -3.42
CA HIS A 230 -9.27 -9.41 -3.91
C HIS A 230 -9.93 -8.48 -4.95
N GLY A 231 -9.92 -8.87 -6.23
CA GLY A 231 -10.33 -7.99 -7.34
C GLY A 231 -11.76 -7.45 -7.23
N GLU A 232 -12.74 -8.33 -7.02
CA GLU A 232 -14.15 -7.94 -6.91
C GLU A 232 -14.41 -7.02 -5.71
N ILE A 233 -14.08 -7.48 -4.49
CA ILE A 233 -14.21 -6.68 -3.26
C ILE A 233 -13.51 -5.32 -3.39
N ALA A 234 -12.29 -5.26 -3.95
CA ALA A 234 -11.59 -4.00 -4.15
C ALA A 234 -12.38 -3.03 -5.06
N GLN A 235 -13.01 -3.54 -6.13
CA GLN A 235 -13.86 -2.74 -7.01
C GLN A 235 -15.13 -2.27 -6.29
N GLU A 236 -15.75 -3.11 -5.45
CA GLU A 236 -16.95 -2.74 -4.70
C GLU A 236 -16.67 -1.69 -3.63
N VAL A 237 -15.52 -1.80 -2.96
CA VAL A 237 -15.02 -0.78 -2.05
C VAL A 237 -14.78 0.54 -2.78
N ALA A 238 -14.10 0.51 -3.93
CA ALA A 238 -13.70 1.72 -4.64
C ALA A 238 -14.86 2.45 -5.34
N PHE A 239 -15.83 1.71 -5.90
CA PHE A 239 -16.82 2.29 -6.83
C PHE A 239 -18.28 1.97 -6.49
N LYS A 240 -18.56 1.04 -5.57
CA LYS A 240 -19.94 0.62 -5.23
C LYS A 240 -20.33 0.91 -3.77
N GLY A 241 -19.45 1.55 -3.00
CA GLY A 241 -19.76 1.98 -1.64
C GLY A 241 -19.84 0.84 -0.62
N LEU A 242 -19.15 -0.29 -0.83
CA LEU A 242 -19.18 -1.43 0.11
C LEU A 242 -18.77 -1.02 1.54
N LEU A 243 -17.86 -0.05 1.68
CA LEU A 243 -17.44 0.47 2.99
C LEU A 243 -18.36 1.53 3.60
N ASN A 244 -19.50 1.86 2.97
CA ASN A 244 -20.51 2.71 3.60
C ASN A 244 -21.13 2.04 4.85
N SER A 245 -21.01 0.72 4.98
CA SER A 245 -21.43 -0.04 6.16
C SER A 245 -20.47 -1.18 6.46
N GLY A 246 -19.86 -1.16 7.66
CA GLY A 246 -19.03 -2.28 8.12
C GLY A 246 -19.80 -3.60 8.25
N LYS A 247 -21.11 -3.54 8.51
CA LYS A 247 -22.00 -4.72 8.52
C LYS A 247 -22.11 -5.34 7.12
N ALA A 248 -22.16 -4.51 6.08
CA ALA A 248 -22.22 -4.99 4.68
C ALA A 248 -20.91 -5.67 4.26
N LEU A 249 -19.75 -5.12 4.65
CA LEU A 249 -18.45 -5.74 4.40
C LEU A 249 -18.27 -7.09 5.11
N SER A 250 -18.90 -7.30 6.27
CA SER A 250 -18.68 -8.49 7.10
C SER A 250 -19.43 -9.75 6.65
N ASN A 251 -20.37 -9.60 5.73
CA ASN A 251 -21.22 -10.69 5.20
C ASN A 251 -20.58 -11.34 3.99
#